data_AF-A0A509LJG6-F1
#
_entry.id   AF-A0A509LJG6-F1
#
_cell.length_a   1.000
_cell.length_b   1.000
_cell.length_c   1.000
_cell.angle_alpha   90.00
_cell.angle_beta   90.00
_cell.angle_gamma   90.00
#
_symmetry.space_group_name_H-M   'P 1'
#
loop_
_entity.id
_entity.type
_entity.pdbx_description
1 polymer ?
#
loop_
_entity_poly.entity_id
_entity_poly.type
_entity_poly.pdbx_seq_one_letter_code
_entity_poly.pdbx_strand_id
1 'polypeptide(L)'
;MKKMFKDFSDHKMIQKSFGWIKKNLDPERSYIIFENDLNKQADSIFSETIIAYQYLKKGGYTWKKVCDATDSKEYLVIQIDPGNEDETLGKVIGYGFPKGTVYYLYKAET
;
A
#
# COMPACT_ATOMS: atom_id res chain seq x y z
N MET A 1 7.05 -5.39 -22.69
CA MET A 1 7.38 -5.10 -21.28
C MET A 1 6.39 -5.83 -20.38
N LYS A 2 6.86 -6.61 -19.40
CA LYS A 2 5.99 -7.35 -18.47
C LYS A 2 5.33 -6.36 -17.50
N LYS A 3 4.02 -6.14 -17.64
CA LYS A 3 3.17 -5.42 -16.66
C LYS A 3 3.13 -6.24 -15.37
N MET A 4 4.04 -5.98 -14.43
CA MET A 4 4.27 -6.80 -13.23
C MET A 4 3.24 -6.53 -12.11
N PHE A 5 2.36 -5.53 -12.29
CA PHE A 5 1.30 -5.16 -11.34
C PHE A 5 -0.07 -5.77 -11.68
N LYS A 6 -0.13 -6.71 -12.64
CA LYS A 6 -1.38 -7.47 -12.92
C LYS A 6 -1.81 -8.39 -11.76
N ASP A 7 -0.93 -8.72 -10.83
CA ASP A 7 -1.20 -9.68 -9.75
C ASP A 7 -1.15 -9.01 -8.37
N PHE A 8 -2.12 -8.14 -8.10
CA PHE A 8 -2.41 -7.65 -6.75
C PHE A 8 -3.34 -8.61 -5.95
N SER A 9 -3.65 -9.79 -6.49
CA SER A 9 -4.50 -10.81 -5.87
C SER A 9 -3.74 -11.79 -4.98
N ASP A 10 -2.43 -11.94 -5.18
CA ASP A 10 -1.63 -12.81 -4.33
C ASP A 10 -1.20 -12.02 -3.10
N HIS A 11 -1.84 -12.29 -1.95
CA HIS A 11 -1.48 -11.75 -0.63
C HIS A 11 -0.04 -12.09 -0.17
N LYS A 12 0.81 -12.59 -1.08
CA LYS A 12 2.24 -12.81 -0.87
C LYS A 12 2.98 -11.48 -0.79
N MET A 13 3.67 -11.32 0.32
CA MET A 13 4.68 -10.30 0.54
C MET A 13 5.83 -10.47 -0.45
N ILE A 14 6.26 -9.38 -1.10
CA ILE A 14 7.42 -9.38 -2.00
C ILE A 14 8.57 -8.57 -1.41
N GLN A 15 9.82 -8.96 -1.70
CA GLN A 15 11.01 -8.23 -1.26
C GLN A 15 11.51 -7.27 -2.34
N LYS A 16 11.28 -5.97 -2.17
CA LYS A 16 11.66 -4.90 -3.12
C LYS A 16 11.81 -3.56 -2.41
N SER A 17 12.55 -2.64 -3.03
CA SER A 17 12.75 -1.31 -2.46
C SER A 17 11.63 -0.33 -2.77
N PHE A 18 11.53 0.76 -2.00
CA PHE A 18 10.58 1.84 -2.31
C PHE A 18 10.78 2.44 -3.72
N GLY A 19 12.04 2.55 -4.15
CA GLY A 19 12.38 2.96 -5.51
C GLY A 19 11.83 2.00 -6.59
N TRP A 20 11.80 0.70 -6.31
CA TRP A 20 11.19 -0.28 -7.20
C TRP A 20 9.67 -0.10 -7.27
N ILE A 21 9.00 0.17 -6.14
CA ILE A 21 7.55 0.42 -6.12
C ILE A 21 7.21 1.57 -7.06
N LYS A 22 7.83 2.74 -6.86
CA LYS A 22 7.58 3.94 -7.66
C LYS A 22 7.79 3.72 -9.15
N LYS A 23 8.86 3.01 -9.55
CA LYS A 23 9.20 2.76 -10.96
C LYS A 23 8.20 1.87 -11.69
N ASN A 24 7.32 1.18 -10.97
CA ASN A 24 6.42 0.21 -11.57
C ASN A 24 4.94 0.47 -11.24
N LEU A 25 4.61 1.61 -10.63
CA LEU A 25 3.22 2.05 -10.53
C LEU A 25 2.64 2.24 -11.94
N ASP A 26 1.39 1.85 -12.13
CA ASP A 26 0.67 2.12 -13.38
C ASP A 26 0.29 3.60 -13.42
N PRO A 27 0.77 4.40 -14.38
CA PRO A 27 0.46 5.83 -14.42
C PRO A 27 -1.03 6.12 -14.64
N GLU A 28 -1.81 5.16 -15.15
CA GLU A 28 -3.27 5.30 -15.33
C GLU A 28 -4.06 5.07 -14.02
N ARG A 29 -3.38 4.80 -12.91
CA ARG A 29 -3.98 4.47 -11.61
C ARG A 29 -3.45 5.35 -10.51
N SER A 30 -4.26 5.49 -9.47
CA SER A 30 -3.89 6.17 -8.24
C SER A 30 -3.55 5.15 -7.15
N TYR A 31 -2.70 5.52 -6.21
CA TYR A 31 -2.21 4.63 -5.16
C TYR A 31 -2.09 5.32 -3.81
N ILE A 32 -2.43 4.60 -2.75
CA ILE A 32 -2.09 4.93 -1.37
C ILE A 32 -1.00 3.95 -0.93
N ILE A 33 0.12 4.47 -0.45
CA ILE A 33 1.23 3.65 0.06
C ILE A 33 1.44 3.99 1.53
N PHE A 34 1.13 3.05 2.42
CA PHE A 34 1.50 3.16 3.83
C PHE A 34 2.91 2.63 4.05
N GLU A 35 3.69 3.32 4.87
CA GLU A 35 5.04 2.91 5.28
C GLU A 35 5.02 2.47 6.75
N ASN A 36 5.71 1.38 7.03
CA ASN A 36 6.08 0.94 8.36
C ASN A 36 7.61 0.88 8.47
N ASP A 37 8.18 1.64 9.40
CA ASP A 37 9.61 1.65 9.68
C ASP A 37 9.91 0.71 10.84
N LEU A 38 10.46 -0.47 10.54
CA LEU A 38 10.71 -1.51 11.54
C LEU A 38 11.83 -1.12 12.52
N ASN A 39 12.62 -0.09 12.20
CA ASN A 39 13.63 0.44 13.12
C ASN A 39 12.99 1.30 14.22
N LYS A 40 11.82 1.88 13.98
CA LYS A 40 11.09 2.72 14.94
C LYS A 40 10.06 1.94 15.75
N GLN A 41 9.58 0.84 15.19
CA GLN A 41 8.64 -0.07 15.85
C GLN A 41 8.92 -1.50 15.39
N ALA A 42 9.23 -2.38 16.33
CA ALA A 42 9.66 -3.75 16.02
C ALA A 42 8.56 -4.57 15.32
N ASP A 43 7.30 -4.22 15.55
CA ASP A 43 6.15 -4.97 15.04
C ASP A 43 5.61 -4.42 13.72
N SER A 44 5.23 -5.35 12.84
CA SER A 44 4.53 -5.04 11.61
C SER A 44 3.12 -4.49 11.89
N ILE A 45 2.83 -3.29 11.38
CA ILE A 45 1.44 -2.77 11.35
C ILE A 45 0.64 -3.31 10.17
N PHE A 46 1.20 -4.28 9.45
CA PHE A 46 0.60 -4.91 8.29
C PHE A 46 0.26 -6.39 8.55
N SER A 47 0.09 -6.79 9.81
CA SER A 47 -0.49 -8.11 10.12
C SER A 47 -1.90 -8.24 9.51
N GLU A 48 -2.19 -9.39 8.89
CA GLU A 48 -3.53 -9.67 8.33
C GLU A 48 -4.62 -9.78 9.40
N THR A 49 -4.23 -9.92 10.66
CA THR A 49 -5.14 -9.90 11.81
C THR A 49 -5.68 -8.50 12.11
N ILE A 50 -5.10 -7.46 11.50
CA ILE A 50 -5.55 -6.08 11.68
C ILE A 50 -6.84 -5.87 10.88
N ILE A 51 -7.82 -5.23 11.53
CA ILE A 51 -9.16 -5.00 10.99
C ILE A 51 -9.14 -4.27 9.63
N ALA A 52 -8.08 -3.48 9.37
CA ALA A 52 -7.87 -2.80 8.10
C ALA A 52 -7.91 -3.75 6.89
N TYR A 53 -7.32 -4.94 6.97
CA TYR A 53 -7.35 -5.90 5.86
C TYR A 53 -8.74 -6.45 5.59
N GLN A 54 -9.59 -6.56 6.61
CA GLN A 54 -10.98 -6.98 6.44
C GLN A 54 -11.77 -5.90 5.69
N TYR A 55 -11.55 -4.63 6.02
CA TYR A 55 -12.18 -3.51 5.32
C TYR A 55 -11.66 -3.36 3.89
N LEU A 56 -10.36 -3.55 3.65
CA LEU A 56 -9.80 -3.55 2.29
C LEU A 56 -10.42 -4.67 1.43
N LYS A 57 -10.51 -5.89 1.96
CA LYS A 57 -11.21 -7.02 1.32
C LYS A 57 -12.67 -6.69 1.01
N LYS A 58 -13.40 -6.19 2.01
CA LYS A 58 -14.82 -5.83 1.86
C LYS A 58 -15.04 -4.71 0.85
N GLY A 59 -14.11 -3.76 0.77
CA GLY A 59 -14.14 -2.66 -0.19
C GLY A 59 -13.75 -3.05 -1.62
N GLY A 60 -13.33 -4.31 -1.85
CA GLY A 60 -12.88 -4.76 -3.16
C GLY A 60 -11.59 -4.09 -3.62
N TYR A 61 -10.80 -3.55 -2.68
CA TYR A 61 -9.54 -2.90 -3.02
C TYR A 61 -8.53 -3.92 -3.54
N THR A 62 -7.54 -3.39 -4.23
CA THR A 62 -6.45 -4.15 -4.81
C THR A 62 -5.18 -3.71 -4.08
N TRP A 63 -4.50 -4.59 -3.35
CA TRP A 63 -3.34 -4.19 -2.53
C TRP A 63 -2.23 -5.25 -2.48
N LYS A 64 -1.01 -4.81 -2.17
CA LYS A 64 0.18 -5.66 -2.07
C LYS A 64 1.08 -5.21 -0.93
N LYS A 65 1.65 -6.18 -0.22
CA LYS A 65 2.69 -5.94 0.79
C LYS A 65 4.08 -6.03 0.14
N VAL A 66 4.92 -5.06 0.43
CA VAL A 66 6.31 -5.01 -0.04
C VAL A 66 7.22 -4.81 1.15
N CYS A 67 8.27 -5.63 1.28
CA CYS A 67 9.30 -5.44 2.30
C CYS A 67 10.60 -5.01 1.66
N ASP A 68 11.15 -3.92 2.17
CA ASP A 68 12.48 -3.42 1.84
C ASP A 68 13.43 -3.82 2.96
N ALA A 69 14.10 -4.95 2.77
CA ALA A 69 15.04 -5.49 3.75
C ALA A 69 16.27 -4.58 3.96
N THR A 70 16.63 -3.76 2.96
CA THR A 70 17.78 -2.86 3.05
C THR A 70 17.52 -1.75 4.05
N ASP A 71 16.34 -1.14 3.96
CA ASP A 71 15.96 -0.02 4.83
C ASP A 71 15.20 -0.47 6.08
N SER A 72 14.96 -1.78 6.23
CA SER A 72 14.10 -2.37 7.28
C SER A 72 12.72 -1.70 7.32
N LYS A 73 12.08 -1.64 6.14
CA LYS A 73 10.75 -1.04 5.97
C LYS A 73 9.78 -2.01 5.35
N GLU A 74 8.51 -1.82 5.66
CA GLU A 74 7.41 -2.48 4.99
C GLU A 74 6.49 -1.44 4.37
N TYR A 75 5.83 -1.83 3.28
CA TYR A 75 4.89 -0.99 2.59
C TYR A 75 3.62 -1.77 2.29
N LEU A 76 2.48 -1.13 2.51
CA LEU A 76 1.20 -1.57 1.99
C LEU A 76 0.81 -0.65 0.84
N VAL A 77 0.88 -1.19 -0.38
CA VAL A 77 0.55 -0.49 -1.62
C VAL A 77 -0.88 -0.83 -1.99
N ILE A 78 -1.78 0.16 -1.95
CA ILE A 78 -3.20 0.00 -2.27
C ILE A 78 -3.47 0.77 -3.56
N GLN A 79 -3.94 0.07 -4.58
CA GLN A 79 -4.43 0.67 -5.81
C GLN A 79 -5.86 1.18 -5.61
N ILE A 80 -6.12 2.38 -6.09
CA ILE A 80 -7.42 3.05 -6.03
C ILE A 80 -7.79 3.63 -7.40
N ASP A 81 -9.07 3.87 -7.61
CA ASP A 81 -9.53 4.52 -8.84
C ASP A 81 -9.18 6.02 -8.82
N PRO A 82 -8.77 6.58 -9.98
CA PRO A 82 -8.46 8.00 -10.07
C PRO A 82 -9.72 8.88 -9.95
N GLY A 83 -9.54 10.12 -9.52
CA GLY A 83 -10.58 11.15 -9.47
C GLY A 83 -11.28 11.32 -8.12
N ASN A 84 -11.12 10.38 -7.18
CA ASN A 84 -11.65 10.46 -5.81
C ASN A 84 -10.59 10.09 -4.76
N GLU A 85 -9.33 10.42 -5.00
CA GLU A 85 -8.20 9.96 -4.20
C GLU A 85 -8.26 10.42 -2.75
N ASP A 86 -8.59 11.69 -2.52
CA ASP A 86 -8.62 12.30 -1.18
C ASP A 86 -9.77 11.70 -0.33
N GLU A 87 -10.94 11.49 -0.93
CA GLU A 87 -12.07 10.82 -0.26
C GLU A 87 -11.73 9.36 0.08
N THR A 88 -11.10 8.66 -0.87
CA THR A 88 -10.69 7.25 -0.69
C THR A 88 -9.62 7.14 0.39
N LEU A 89 -8.64 8.04 0.41
CA LEU A 89 -7.63 8.12 1.46
C LEU A 89 -8.26 8.31 2.84
N GLY A 90 -9.22 9.23 2.96
CA GLY A 90 -9.96 9.45 4.22
C GLY A 90 -10.64 8.18 4.73
N LYS A 91 -11.31 7.43 3.83
CA LYS A 91 -11.93 6.14 4.16
C LYS A 91 -10.90 5.11 4.62
N VAL A 92 -9.80 4.96 3.88
CA VAL A 92 -8.78 3.95 4.14
C VAL A 92 -8.03 4.21 5.45
N ILE A 93 -7.69 5.47 5.76
CA ILE A 93 -7.10 5.84 7.06
C ILE A 93 -8.05 5.46 8.21
N GLY A 94 -9.36 5.59 8.00
CA GLY A 94 -10.39 5.21 8.97
C GLY A 94 -10.48 3.71 9.28
N TYR A 95 -9.75 2.84 8.55
CA TYR A 95 -9.80 1.39 8.76
C TYR A 95 -8.95 0.87 9.94
N GLY A 96 -8.42 1.78 10.77
CA GLY A 96 -7.73 1.41 12.01
C GLY A 96 -6.22 1.26 11.87
N PHE A 97 -5.60 1.95 10.91
CA PHE A 97 -4.16 2.12 10.92
C PHE A 97 -3.73 2.96 12.13
N PRO A 98 -2.56 2.68 12.75
CA PRO A 98 -2.07 3.44 13.89
C PRO A 98 -1.97 4.94 13.61
N LYS A 99 -2.18 5.74 14.66
CA LYS A 99 -2.02 7.19 14.55
C LYS A 99 -0.56 7.52 14.25
N GLY A 100 -0.33 8.33 13.23
CA GLY A 100 1.02 8.75 12.83
C GLY A 100 1.68 7.82 11.82
N THR A 101 0.98 6.80 11.29
CA THR A 101 1.47 6.02 10.14
C THR A 101 1.76 6.96 8.97
N VAL A 102 2.97 6.85 8.43
CA VAL A 102 3.39 7.59 7.24
C VAL A 102 2.69 7.01 6.02
N TYR A 103 2.15 7.87 5.16
CA TYR A 103 1.55 7.46 3.91
C TYR A 103 1.90 8.42 2.77
N TYR A 104 1.82 7.90 1.56
CA TYR A 104 2.02 8.63 0.32
C TYR A 104 0.81 8.45 -0.58
N LEU A 105 0.35 9.54 -1.18
CA LEU A 105 -0.71 9.53 -2.18
C LEU A 105 -0.09 9.79 -3.56
N TYR A 106 -0.19 8.82 -4.46
CA TYR A 106 0.20 8.94 -5.85
C TYR A 106 -1.08 9.06 -6.69
N LYS A 107 -1.22 10.17 -7.41
CA LYS A 107 -2.34 10.38 -8.32
C LYS A 107 -1.94 9.93 -9.72
N ALA A 108 -2.89 9.39 -10.48
CA ALA A 108 -2.68 9.05 -11.88
C ALA A 108 -2.19 10.27 -12.68
N GLU A 109 -1.37 10.03 -13.70
CA GLU A 109 -0.94 11.06 -14.64
C GLU A 109 -2.13 11.37 -15.57
N THR A 110 -2.70 12.56 -15.44
CA THR A 110 -3.76 13.10 -16.32
C THR A 110 -3.20 13.80 -17.54
#